data_AF-A0A1Q9NNF5-F1
#
_entry.id   AF-A0A1Q9NNF5-F1
#
_cell.length_a   1.000
_cell.length_b   1.000
_cell.length_c   1.000
_cell.angle_alpha   90.00
_cell.angle_beta   90.00
_cell.angle_gamma   90.00
#
_symmetry.space_group_name_H-M   'P 1'
#
loop_
_entity.id
_entity.type
_entity.pdbx_description
1 polymer ?
#
loop_
_entity_poly.entity_id
_entity_poly.type
_entity_poly.pdbx_seq_one_letter_code
_entity_poly.pdbx_strand_id
1 'polypeptide(L)'
;MSQALISNSILLIGEKYQTKLVWIQIYETSQLLKEKKLRNIIRDIKTHIQKNRIKSGSARKFKTGKLLYYEIPDQSKTGKPDKIYCLYTQETIIGTVIKKSFKSIADRGGGYSVYSAKRFFSEMVDLIRDPKILDLKLKLTESEVIERIQKYYSQAYDTNELGQIILFLNNSKKLNWETLEIIYLHVYESLQSMLDGSAKDPDEFLDAAYIIARSYEHIDTYRLGLELFKYITIVAAMNQRFILETICKIRIATIYKEYFPPLGEYIIEALSTVAELHILESPKPNKEAYYSLLGHAYALDKVPDKALLHYEKAIEEAGVNISSPIWIAEAYNYLGERAQNDYYFVEATRLYLTAATIAFSDGDLTNADLFRNNAARAEMFASEIHIKSALGLRMENNIIDAEYKAWTSLRYLIRGFIHATLQSQRDLIPNTLNILQEAEIILNIPGKMRSNKSVLSKLSKFIIDVEDRSISADKLENKLIDLESTVEVNITIPPPTFMLITLDGQLVLMGKIDGEKWLESEIKGAILGGILVAIMSLITEVAGKTSLRTIDAGNFKIMLERSENGVVALLLDREIPEFRGRLKGMLKIIDTRYSKTLRYWKGNKKLFYPLKRKIVEIFSQPIQ
;
A
#
# COMPACT_ATOMS: atom_id res chain seq x y z
N MET A 1 -26.70 -39.18 8.03
CA MET A 1 -26.07 -37.94 7.53
C MET A 1 -26.99 -37.35 6.48
N SER A 2 -27.39 -36.08 6.59
CA SER A 2 -28.28 -35.53 5.57
C SER A 2 -27.45 -35.23 4.31
N GLN A 3 -27.90 -35.78 3.18
CA GLN A 3 -27.33 -35.58 1.84
C GLN A 3 -27.25 -34.08 1.48
N ALA A 4 -28.03 -33.22 2.16
CA ALA A 4 -28.05 -31.78 1.97
C ALA A 4 -26.78 -31.07 2.46
N LEU A 5 -26.11 -31.56 3.51
CA LEU A 5 -24.83 -30.98 3.95
C LEU A 5 -23.76 -31.14 2.87
N ILE A 6 -23.64 -32.34 2.29
CA ILE A 6 -22.60 -32.69 1.30
C ILE A 6 -22.84 -32.00 -0.03
N SER A 7 -24.12 -31.84 -0.43
CA SER A 7 -24.47 -31.40 -1.79
C SER A 7 -24.77 -29.91 -1.93
N ASN A 8 -24.99 -29.17 -0.84
CA ASN A 8 -25.55 -27.81 -0.91
C ASN A 8 -25.04 -26.88 0.22
N SER A 9 -23.75 -26.98 0.54
CA SER A 9 -23.08 -26.11 1.51
C SER A 9 -22.04 -25.21 0.87
N ILE A 10 -21.81 -24.06 1.50
CA ILE A 10 -20.74 -23.12 1.20
C ILE A 10 -19.88 -23.01 2.45
N LEU A 11 -18.60 -23.34 2.34
CA LEU A 11 -17.61 -23.03 3.36
C LEU A 11 -16.86 -21.76 2.98
N LEU A 12 -16.75 -20.83 3.92
CA LEU A 12 -15.99 -19.61 3.78
C LEU A 12 -14.89 -19.58 4.85
N ILE A 13 -13.67 -19.27 4.43
CA ILE A 13 -12.55 -18.98 5.32
C ILE A 13 -12.15 -17.53 5.08
N GLY A 14 -12.02 -16.76 6.14
CA GLY A 14 -11.72 -15.34 6.07
C GLY A 14 -11.02 -14.80 7.30
N GLU A 15 -10.84 -13.49 7.31
CA GLU A 15 -10.16 -12.74 8.35
C GLU A 15 -11.01 -11.54 8.79
N LYS A 16 -10.99 -11.25 10.09
CA LYS A 16 -11.67 -10.13 10.73
C LYS A 16 -10.64 -9.13 11.23
N TYR A 17 -10.65 -7.95 10.65
CA TYR A 17 -9.83 -6.82 11.08
C TYR A 17 -10.72 -5.82 11.80
N GLN A 18 -10.77 -5.82 13.14
CA GLN A 18 -11.58 -4.91 13.96
C GLN A 18 -13.07 -4.79 13.49
N THR A 19 -13.34 -3.95 12.47
CA THR A 19 -14.65 -3.72 11.83
C THR A 19 -14.81 -4.32 10.41
N LYS A 20 -13.72 -4.69 9.73
CA LYS A 20 -13.71 -5.23 8.37
C LYS A 20 -13.65 -6.76 8.38
N LEU A 21 -14.31 -7.36 7.40
CA LEU A 21 -14.28 -8.80 7.17
C LEU A 21 -13.86 -9.06 5.72
N VAL A 22 -12.83 -9.88 5.55
CA VAL A 22 -12.26 -10.26 4.24
C VAL A 22 -12.41 -11.76 4.09
N TRP A 23 -13.01 -12.21 2.99
CA TRP A 23 -13.07 -13.64 2.67
C TRP A 23 -11.86 -13.98 1.80
N ILE A 24 -11.10 -14.98 2.23
CA ILE A 24 -9.86 -15.40 1.59
C ILE A 24 -10.15 -16.61 0.70
N GLN A 25 -10.99 -17.52 1.17
CA GLN A 25 -11.31 -18.74 0.46
C GLN A 25 -12.79 -19.05 0.51
N ILE A 26 -13.30 -19.58 -0.59
CA ILE A 26 -14.69 -19.94 -0.78
C ILE A 26 -14.71 -21.35 -1.38
N TYR A 27 -15.41 -22.27 -0.74
CA TYR A 27 -15.69 -23.57 -1.30
C TYR A 27 -17.19 -23.81 -1.36
N GLU A 28 -17.69 -23.99 -2.58
CA GLU A 28 -19.09 -24.23 -2.89
C GLU A 28 -19.24 -25.68 -3.34
N THR A 29 -19.88 -26.50 -2.51
CA THR A 29 -19.89 -27.96 -2.66
C THR A 29 -20.63 -28.46 -3.91
N SER A 30 -21.65 -27.73 -4.38
CA SER A 30 -22.40 -28.14 -5.57
C SER A 30 -21.68 -27.76 -6.87
N GLN A 31 -20.87 -26.71 -6.85
CA GLN A 31 -20.29 -26.03 -8.02
C GLN A 31 -21.34 -25.54 -9.04
N LEU A 32 -22.61 -25.45 -8.65
CA LEU A 32 -23.73 -25.08 -9.52
C LEU A 32 -24.18 -23.61 -9.33
N LEU A 33 -23.64 -22.90 -8.34
CA LEU A 33 -24.05 -21.52 -8.07
C LEU A 33 -23.44 -20.52 -9.06
N LYS A 34 -24.31 -19.79 -9.78
CA LYS A 34 -23.89 -18.62 -10.59
C LYS A 34 -23.22 -17.56 -9.71
N GLU A 35 -22.13 -16.99 -10.20
CA GLU A 35 -21.28 -16.01 -9.49
C GLU A 35 -22.07 -14.86 -8.85
N LYS A 36 -23.02 -14.24 -9.59
CA LYS A 36 -23.87 -13.16 -9.07
C LYS A 36 -24.65 -13.56 -7.81
N LYS A 37 -25.13 -14.81 -7.77
CA LYS A 37 -25.89 -15.35 -6.63
C LYS A 37 -24.96 -15.64 -5.46
N LEU A 38 -23.76 -16.18 -5.71
CA LEU A 38 -22.73 -16.41 -4.71
C LEU A 38 -22.26 -15.09 -4.06
N ARG A 39 -21.96 -14.05 -4.86
CA ARG A 39 -21.59 -12.71 -4.36
C ARG A 39 -22.66 -12.10 -3.46
N ASN A 40 -23.95 -12.28 -3.80
CA ASN A 40 -25.05 -11.79 -2.96
C ASN A 40 -25.11 -12.53 -1.61
N ILE A 41 -24.97 -13.87 -1.61
CA ILE A 41 -24.93 -14.66 -0.38
C ILE A 41 -23.77 -14.21 0.51
N ILE A 42 -22.57 -14.06 -0.06
CA ILE A 42 -21.37 -13.63 0.68
C ILE A 42 -21.54 -12.23 1.28
N ARG A 43 -22.14 -11.29 0.54
CA ARG A 43 -22.45 -9.94 1.02
C ARG A 43 -23.43 -9.96 2.20
N ASP A 44 -24.46 -10.80 2.11
CA ASP A 44 -25.46 -10.94 3.17
C ASP A 44 -24.82 -11.53 4.44
N ILE A 45 -24.03 -12.60 4.31
CA ILE A 45 -23.28 -13.21 5.42
C ILE A 45 -22.39 -12.15 6.09
N LYS A 46 -21.58 -11.44 5.30
CA LYS A 46 -20.70 -10.36 5.79
C LYS A 46 -21.47 -9.30 6.57
N THR A 47 -22.59 -8.83 6.04
CA THR A 47 -23.45 -7.82 6.68
C THR A 47 -24.01 -8.31 8.02
N HIS A 48 -24.41 -9.58 8.10
CA HIS A 48 -24.95 -10.15 9.33
C HIS A 48 -23.89 -10.31 10.43
N ILE A 49 -22.67 -10.73 10.06
CA ILE A 49 -21.55 -10.85 11.00
C ILE A 49 -21.07 -9.47 11.47
N GLN A 50 -20.87 -8.50 10.57
CA GLN A 50 -20.38 -7.17 10.92
C GLN A 50 -21.35 -6.39 11.83
N LYS A 51 -22.66 -6.61 11.69
CA LYS A 51 -23.66 -6.00 12.58
C LYS A 51 -23.81 -6.71 13.94
N ASN A 52 -22.88 -7.62 14.29
CA ASN A 52 -22.93 -8.47 15.48
C ASN A 52 -24.26 -9.21 15.67
N ARG A 53 -24.97 -9.52 14.57
CA ARG A 53 -26.30 -10.15 14.65
C ARG A 53 -26.22 -11.68 14.76
N ILE A 54 -25.03 -12.23 14.79
CA ILE A 54 -24.70 -13.62 15.03
C ILE A 54 -23.48 -13.58 15.96
N LYS A 55 -23.42 -14.45 16.96
CA LYS A 55 -22.26 -14.56 17.87
C LYS A 55 -21.35 -15.71 17.41
N SER A 56 -20.04 -15.63 17.68
CA SER A 56 -19.11 -16.73 17.38
C SER A 56 -19.57 -18.01 18.10
N GLY A 57 -19.50 -19.15 17.42
CA GLY A 57 -19.98 -20.44 17.94
C GLY A 57 -21.50 -20.59 17.94
N SER A 58 -22.24 -19.67 17.32
CA SER A 58 -23.70 -19.76 17.18
C SER A 58 -24.13 -19.96 15.73
N ALA A 59 -25.27 -20.63 15.58
CA ALA A 59 -25.89 -20.89 14.29
C ALA A 59 -27.13 -20.00 14.13
N ARG A 60 -27.33 -19.41 12.95
CA ARG A 60 -28.49 -18.58 12.64
C ARG A 60 -29.20 -19.06 11.39
N LYS A 61 -30.53 -19.18 11.49
CA LYS A 61 -31.41 -19.42 10.35
C LYS A 61 -31.75 -18.10 9.65
N PHE A 62 -31.58 -18.07 8.34
CA PHE A 62 -32.00 -16.98 7.47
C PHE A 62 -33.47 -17.12 7.09
N LYS A 63 -34.11 -16.04 6.63
CA LYS A 63 -35.49 -16.08 6.09
C LYS A 63 -35.66 -17.07 4.94
N THR A 64 -34.57 -17.39 4.25
CA THR A 64 -34.49 -18.38 3.17
C THR A 64 -34.50 -19.83 3.66
N GLY A 65 -34.59 -20.08 4.97
CA GLY A 65 -34.54 -21.42 5.57
C GLY A 65 -33.13 -21.97 5.78
N LYS A 66 -32.12 -21.39 5.13
CA LYS A 66 -30.71 -21.78 5.21
C LYS A 66 -30.09 -21.38 6.54
N LEU A 67 -29.11 -22.14 6.98
CA LEU A 67 -28.48 -21.99 8.28
C LEU A 67 -27.01 -21.61 8.12
N LEU A 68 -26.58 -20.61 8.89
CA LEU A 68 -25.21 -20.10 8.91
C LEU A 68 -24.61 -20.38 10.29
N TYR A 69 -23.56 -21.18 10.35
CA TYR A 69 -22.69 -21.30 11.51
C TYR A 69 -21.40 -20.53 11.24
N TYR A 70 -20.91 -19.80 12.22
CA TYR A 70 -19.60 -19.19 12.11
C TYR A 70 -18.86 -19.24 13.44
N GLU A 71 -17.55 -19.37 13.35
CA GLU A 71 -16.65 -19.53 14.49
C GLU A 71 -15.38 -18.71 14.29
N ILE A 72 -14.94 -18.15 15.42
CA ILE A 72 -13.66 -17.47 15.60
C ILE A 72 -12.96 -18.25 16.71
N PRO A 73 -12.05 -19.18 16.38
CA PRO A 73 -11.46 -20.10 17.34
C PRO A 73 -10.55 -19.38 18.34
N ASP A 74 -9.79 -18.37 17.89
CA ASP A 74 -8.97 -17.50 18.74
C ASP A 74 -9.32 -16.03 18.51
N GLN A 75 -9.59 -15.30 19.59
CA GLN A 75 -9.64 -13.84 19.57
C GLN A 75 -8.22 -13.32 19.82
N SER A 76 -7.62 -12.76 18.78
CA SER A 76 -6.29 -12.16 18.83
C SER A 76 -6.31 -11.01 19.85
N LYS A 77 -5.45 -11.09 20.86
CA LYS A 77 -5.22 -10.01 21.84
C LYS A 77 -4.25 -8.95 21.32
N THR A 78 -3.70 -9.13 20.12
CA THR A 78 -2.47 -8.45 19.66
C THR A 78 -2.57 -8.07 18.19
N GLY A 79 -3.34 -7.04 17.83
CA GLY A 79 -3.31 -6.35 16.50
C GLY A 79 -3.55 -7.18 15.22
N LYS A 80 -3.50 -8.51 15.29
CA LYS A 80 -3.62 -9.45 14.17
C LYS A 80 -5.10 -9.70 13.87
N PRO A 81 -5.47 -9.91 12.60
CA PRO A 81 -6.84 -10.24 12.25
C PRO A 81 -7.28 -11.58 12.85
N ASP A 82 -8.52 -11.66 13.32
CA ASP A 82 -9.10 -12.94 13.77
C ASP A 82 -9.47 -13.80 12.57
N LYS A 83 -9.05 -15.07 12.53
CA LYS A 83 -9.56 -15.99 11.51
C LYS A 83 -11.04 -16.30 11.76
N ILE A 84 -11.83 -16.21 10.70
CA ILE A 84 -13.25 -16.54 10.68
C ILE A 84 -13.47 -17.74 9.78
N TYR A 85 -14.16 -18.74 10.31
CA TYR A 85 -14.66 -19.87 9.56
C TYR A 85 -16.17 -19.82 9.52
N CYS A 86 -16.77 -20.06 8.36
CA CYS A 86 -18.21 -19.97 8.20
C CYS A 86 -18.78 -21.07 7.31
N LEU A 87 -19.76 -21.81 7.84
CA LEU A 87 -20.52 -22.82 7.13
C LEU A 87 -21.93 -22.30 6.85
N TYR A 88 -22.25 -22.12 5.58
CA TYR A 88 -23.60 -21.80 5.12
C TYR A 88 -24.21 -23.01 4.44
N THR A 89 -25.30 -23.55 4.99
CA THR A 89 -25.84 -24.84 4.58
C THR A 89 -27.36 -24.83 4.49
N GLN A 90 -27.93 -25.76 3.72
CA GLN A 90 -29.37 -26.02 3.65
C GLN A 90 -29.88 -26.87 4.82
N GLU A 91 -29.00 -27.36 5.69
CA GLU A 91 -29.40 -28.06 6.91
C GLU A 91 -30.35 -27.22 7.75
N THR A 92 -31.38 -27.87 8.28
CA THR A 92 -32.37 -27.21 9.15
C THR A 92 -31.87 -27.07 10.59
N ILE A 93 -30.91 -27.90 11.00
CA ILE A 93 -30.30 -27.92 12.33
C ILE A 93 -28.81 -28.27 12.20
N ILE A 94 -27.93 -27.53 12.87
CA ILE A 94 -26.52 -27.92 13.04
C ILE A 94 -26.39 -28.63 14.39
N GLY A 95 -26.32 -29.96 14.34
CA GLY A 95 -26.18 -30.82 15.51
C GLY A 95 -24.81 -30.72 16.18
N THR A 96 -24.70 -31.25 17.39
CA THR A 96 -23.49 -31.19 18.22
C THR A 96 -22.25 -31.79 17.55
N VAL A 97 -22.42 -32.87 16.77
CA VAL A 97 -21.34 -33.50 16.01
C VAL A 97 -20.75 -32.53 14.98
N ILE A 98 -21.58 -31.89 14.16
CA ILE A 98 -21.12 -30.92 13.15
C ILE A 98 -20.41 -29.75 13.82
N LYS A 99 -20.94 -29.23 14.93
CA LYS A 99 -20.26 -28.17 15.70
C LYS A 99 -18.91 -28.62 16.22
N LYS A 100 -18.83 -29.84 16.79
CA LYS A 100 -17.57 -30.41 17.28
C LYS A 100 -16.55 -30.63 16.16
N SER A 101 -16.96 -31.16 15.00
CA SER A 101 -16.09 -31.35 13.83
C SER A 101 -15.60 -30.04 13.26
N PHE A 102 -16.51 -29.09 13.05
CA PHE A 102 -16.17 -27.76 12.54
C PHE A 102 -15.19 -27.05 13.46
N LYS A 103 -15.48 -27.06 14.77
CA LYS A 103 -14.61 -26.48 15.78
C LYS A 103 -13.26 -27.18 15.83
N SER A 104 -13.23 -28.52 15.82
CA SER A 104 -11.99 -29.29 15.84
C SER A 104 -11.06 -28.92 14.69
N ILE A 105 -11.58 -28.75 13.48
CA ILE A 105 -10.77 -28.39 12.30
C ILE A 105 -10.38 -26.90 12.34
N ALA A 106 -11.30 -26.02 12.75
CA ALA A 106 -11.01 -24.61 12.95
C ALA A 106 -9.91 -24.39 14.00
N ASP A 107 -9.94 -25.17 15.08
CA ASP A 107 -8.95 -25.17 16.15
C ASP A 107 -7.62 -25.77 15.64
N ARG A 108 -7.60 -26.88 14.89
CA ARG A 108 -6.38 -27.51 14.30
C ARG A 108 -5.54 -26.55 13.45
N GLY A 109 -6.20 -25.59 12.81
CA GLY A 109 -5.53 -24.60 11.97
C GLY A 109 -4.94 -23.41 12.73
N GLY A 110 -5.44 -23.05 13.91
CA GLY A 110 -5.07 -21.81 14.62
C GLY A 110 -5.03 -20.56 13.70
N GLY A 111 -4.19 -19.58 14.07
CA GLY A 111 -3.90 -18.39 13.26
C GLY A 111 -3.11 -18.67 11.96
N TYR A 112 -2.55 -19.88 11.78
CA TYR A 112 -1.61 -20.22 10.71
C TYR A 112 -2.10 -21.28 9.72
N SER A 113 -3.38 -21.68 9.84
CA SER A 113 -4.08 -22.65 9.00
C SER A 113 -3.81 -22.46 7.51
N VAL A 114 -3.25 -23.48 6.87
CA VAL A 114 -3.02 -23.60 5.41
C VAL A 114 -4.19 -24.34 4.73
N TYR A 115 -5.25 -24.67 5.48
CA TYR A 115 -6.39 -25.41 4.95
C TYR A 115 -7.06 -24.67 3.80
N SER A 116 -7.18 -25.35 2.66
CA SER A 116 -8.11 -24.92 1.64
C SER A 116 -9.55 -25.10 2.15
N ALA A 117 -10.48 -24.22 1.77
CA ALA A 117 -11.89 -24.37 2.13
C ALA A 117 -12.47 -25.71 1.65
N LYS A 118 -11.91 -26.29 0.58
CA LYS A 118 -12.24 -27.64 0.11
C LYS A 118 -11.78 -28.74 1.08
N ARG A 119 -10.51 -28.70 1.52
CA ARG A 119 -9.97 -29.71 2.45
C ARG A 119 -10.64 -29.62 3.81
N PHE A 120 -10.81 -28.41 4.34
CA PHE A 120 -11.56 -28.17 5.58
C PHE A 120 -12.95 -28.82 5.51
N PHE A 121 -13.67 -28.62 4.41
CA PHE A 121 -15.00 -29.20 4.25
C PHE A 121 -14.96 -30.73 4.15
N SER A 122 -13.96 -31.29 3.46
CA SER A 122 -13.83 -32.74 3.25
C SER A 122 -13.52 -33.45 4.58
N GLU A 123 -12.55 -32.95 5.34
CA GLU A 123 -12.21 -33.48 6.67
C GLU A 123 -13.37 -33.30 7.66
N MET A 124 -14.12 -32.19 7.56
CA MET A 124 -15.33 -32.02 8.38
C MET A 124 -16.34 -33.12 8.09
N VAL A 125 -16.51 -33.49 6.81
CA VAL A 125 -17.37 -34.60 6.39
C VAL A 125 -16.86 -35.93 6.93
N ASP A 126 -15.55 -36.17 6.92
CA ASP A 126 -14.96 -37.41 7.43
C ASP A 126 -15.10 -37.54 8.95
N LEU A 127 -14.86 -36.47 9.71
CA LEU A 127 -15.13 -36.43 11.16
C LEU A 127 -16.62 -36.58 11.50
N ILE A 128 -17.52 -36.16 10.60
CA ILE A 128 -18.96 -36.39 10.77
C ILE A 128 -19.32 -37.86 10.50
N ARG A 129 -18.62 -38.52 9.56
CA ARG A 129 -18.82 -39.93 9.21
C ARG A 129 -18.27 -40.87 10.26
N ASP A 130 -17.14 -40.52 10.88
CA ASP A 130 -16.59 -41.23 12.03
C ASP A 130 -16.40 -40.31 13.24
N PRO A 131 -17.48 -40.06 14.01
CA PRO A 131 -17.42 -39.21 15.20
C PRO A 131 -16.52 -39.75 16.31
N LYS A 132 -16.10 -41.03 16.28
CA LYS A 132 -15.18 -41.58 17.29
C LYS A 132 -13.82 -40.88 17.27
N ILE A 133 -13.44 -40.34 16.10
CA ILE A 133 -12.24 -39.50 15.92
C ILE A 133 -12.36 -38.17 16.69
N LEU A 134 -13.58 -37.64 16.89
CA LEU A 134 -13.80 -36.41 17.69
C LEU A 134 -13.64 -36.65 19.20
N ASP A 135 -13.91 -37.86 19.65
CA ASP A 135 -13.80 -38.27 21.05
C ASP A 135 -12.38 -38.78 21.38
N LEU A 136 -11.48 -38.90 20.38
CA LEU A 136 -10.03 -38.83 20.55
C LEU A 136 -9.58 -37.40 20.93
N LYS A 137 -10.31 -36.73 21.83
CA LYS A 137 -9.77 -35.65 22.66
C LYS A 137 -8.90 -36.28 23.73
N LEU A 138 -7.73 -36.77 23.35
CA LEU A 138 -6.69 -36.96 24.34
C LEU A 138 -6.22 -35.57 24.75
N LYS A 139 -6.48 -35.19 26.00
CA LYS A 139 -5.70 -34.16 26.68
C LYS A 139 -4.28 -34.72 26.86
N LEU A 140 -3.53 -34.87 25.77
CA LEU A 140 -2.12 -35.26 25.89
C LEU A 140 -1.41 -34.08 26.52
N THR A 141 -0.82 -34.30 27.68
CA THR A 141 0.23 -33.46 28.23
C THR A 141 1.43 -33.47 27.27
N GLU A 142 2.25 -32.42 27.30
CA GLU A 142 3.48 -32.33 26.50
C GLU A 142 4.33 -33.62 26.66
N SER A 143 4.41 -34.15 27.89
CA SER A 143 5.08 -35.40 28.22
C SER A 143 4.45 -36.64 27.55
N GLU A 144 3.12 -36.75 27.50
CA GLU A 144 2.44 -37.88 26.84
C GLU A 144 2.56 -37.82 25.31
N VAL A 145 2.68 -36.62 24.75
CA VAL A 145 2.97 -36.48 23.31
C VAL A 145 4.41 -36.87 23.02
N ILE A 146 5.37 -36.39 23.79
CA ILE A 146 6.78 -36.78 23.66
C ILE A 146 6.89 -38.30 23.78
N GLU A 147 6.21 -38.93 24.73
CA GLU A 147 6.21 -40.39 24.88
C GLU A 147 5.62 -41.10 23.65
N ARG A 148 4.56 -40.58 23.03
CA ARG A 148 3.98 -41.14 21.81
C ARG A 148 4.86 -40.95 20.59
N ILE A 149 5.46 -39.78 20.45
CA ILE A 149 6.42 -39.46 19.39
C ILE A 149 7.67 -40.34 19.54
N GLN A 150 8.18 -40.54 20.75
CA GLN A 150 9.29 -41.45 21.01
C GLN A 150 8.92 -42.92 20.74
N LYS A 151 7.70 -43.34 21.06
CA LYS A 151 7.17 -44.67 20.68
C LYS A 151 7.01 -44.86 19.17
N TYR A 152 6.91 -43.78 18.39
CA TYR A 152 6.84 -43.83 16.93
C TYR A 152 8.08 -44.52 16.32
N TYR A 153 9.27 -44.40 16.93
CA TYR A 153 10.48 -45.10 16.48
C TYR A 153 10.40 -46.63 16.60
N SER A 154 9.45 -47.13 17.41
CA SER A 154 9.32 -48.55 17.74
C SER A 154 8.21 -49.27 16.96
N GLN A 155 7.33 -48.55 16.25
CA GLN A 155 6.19 -49.11 15.53
C GLN A 155 5.96 -48.37 14.20
N ALA A 156 5.68 -49.10 13.13
CA ALA A 156 5.35 -48.55 11.81
C ALA A 156 3.94 -47.92 11.80
N TYR A 157 3.84 -46.72 12.37
CA TYR A 157 2.61 -45.92 12.37
C TYR A 157 2.42 -45.15 11.05
N ASP A 158 1.15 -44.76 10.78
CA ASP A 158 0.74 -43.98 9.61
C ASP A 158 1.22 -42.52 9.74
N THR A 159 1.71 -41.95 8.63
CA THR A 159 2.25 -40.57 8.59
C THR A 159 1.19 -39.51 8.91
N ASN A 160 -0.08 -39.82 8.67
CA ASN A 160 -1.20 -38.97 9.08
C ASN A 160 -1.41 -38.96 10.61
N GLU A 161 -1.13 -40.04 11.31
CA GLU A 161 -1.24 -40.08 12.78
C GLU A 161 -0.19 -39.16 13.42
N LEU A 162 1.04 -39.16 12.89
CA LEU A 162 2.09 -38.21 13.30
C LEU A 162 1.69 -36.76 13.02
N GLY A 163 1.15 -36.48 11.83
CA GLY A 163 0.61 -35.17 11.48
C GLY A 163 -0.45 -34.67 12.47
N GLN A 164 -1.39 -35.53 12.85
CA GLN A 164 -2.45 -35.21 13.80
C GLN A 164 -1.92 -34.96 15.22
N ILE A 165 -0.93 -35.73 15.67
CA ILE A 165 -0.28 -35.55 16.98
C ILE A 165 0.44 -34.18 17.02
N ILE A 166 1.16 -33.82 15.96
CA ILE A 166 1.89 -32.55 15.86
C ILE A 166 0.93 -31.36 15.76
N LEU A 167 -0.13 -31.45 14.95
CA LEU A 167 -1.15 -30.40 14.85
C LEU A 167 -1.83 -30.13 16.19
N PHE A 168 -2.02 -31.17 17.01
CA PHE A 168 -2.58 -31.03 18.36
C PHE A 168 -1.65 -30.24 19.29
N LEU A 169 -0.34 -30.48 19.23
CA LEU A 169 0.66 -29.78 20.05
C LEU A 169 0.72 -28.28 19.80
N ASN A 170 0.54 -27.85 18.55
CA ASN A 170 0.57 -26.44 18.19
C ASN A 170 -0.57 -25.63 18.85
N ASN A 171 -1.68 -26.30 19.21
CA ASN A 171 -2.79 -25.68 19.94
C ASN A 171 -2.55 -25.56 21.45
N SER A 172 -1.51 -26.22 21.96
CA SER A 172 -1.17 -26.27 23.39
C SER A 172 0.15 -25.54 23.70
N LYS A 173 0.10 -24.20 23.77
CA LYS A 173 1.18 -23.31 24.27
C LYS A 173 2.46 -23.24 23.39
N LYS A 174 3.32 -22.25 23.69
CA LYS A 174 4.68 -22.14 23.13
C LYS A 174 5.48 -23.39 23.53
N LEU A 175 5.80 -24.24 22.54
CA LEU A 175 6.70 -25.38 22.73
C LEU A 175 8.07 -24.87 23.17
N ASN A 176 8.67 -25.55 24.16
CA ASN A 176 10.04 -25.25 24.57
C ASN A 176 11.04 -25.80 23.53
N TRP A 177 12.31 -25.40 23.64
CA TRP A 177 13.36 -25.81 22.71
C TRP A 177 13.56 -27.34 22.66
N GLU A 178 13.63 -28.00 23.82
CA GLU A 178 13.88 -29.45 23.93
C GLU A 178 12.78 -30.26 23.24
N THR A 179 11.53 -29.86 23.42
CA THR A 179 10.37 -30.48 22.76
C THR A 179 10.40 -30.28 21.25
N LEU A 180 10.79 -29.09 20.78
CA LEU A 180 10.93 -28.82 19.35
C LEU A 180 12.01 -29.68 18.72
N GLU A 181 13.18 -29.80 19.36
CA GLU A 181 14.30 -30.61 18.87
C GLU A 181 13.91 -32.10 18.69
N ILE A 182 13.17 -32.67 19.63
CA ILE A 182 12.62 -34.02 19.51
C ILE A 182 11.70 -34.10 18.28
N ILE A 183 10.73 -33.20 18.18
CA ILE A 183 9.76 -33.19 17.06
C ILE A 183 10.47 -33.02 15.72
N TYR A 184 11.51 -32.18 15.65
CA TYR A 184 12.27 -31.94 14.42
C TYR A 184 12.85 -33.20 13.83
N LEU A 185 13.49 -34.06 14.65
CA LEU A 185 14.09 -35.30 14.16
C LEU A 185 13.02 -36.19 13.50
N HIS A 186 11.86 -36.32 14.12
CA HIS A 186 10.77 -37.14 13.58
C HIS A 186 10.12 -36.55 12.33
N VAL A 187 9.97 -35.22 12.26
CA VAL A 187 9.48 -34.52 11.07
C VAL A 187 10.48 -34.68 9.93
N TYR A 188 11.77 -34.50 10.21
CA TYR A 188 12.84 -34.62 9.23
C TYR A 188 12.92 -36.02 8.64
N GLU A 189 12.97 -37.07 9.47
CA GLU A 189 13.00 -38.47 9.01
C GLU A 189 11.76 -38.83 8.20
N SER A 190 10.58 -38.35 8.62
CA SER A 190 9.33 -38.60 7.89
C SER A 190 9.33 -37.88 6.53
N LEU A 191 9.84 -36.66 6.44
CA LEU A 191 10.03 -35.96 5.16
C LEU A 191 11.01 -36.71 4.26
N GLN A 192 12.11 -37.26 4.78
CA GLN A 192 13.04 -38.07 4.00
C GLN A 192 12.39 -39.36 3.49
N SER A 193 11.67 -40.07 4.34
CA SER A 193 10.92 -41.28 3.98
C SER A 193 9.88 -41.02 2.88
N MET A 194 9.26 -39.83 2.88
CA MET A 194 8.33 -39.41 1.82
C MET A 194 9.01 -39.14 0.48
N LEU A 195 10.25 -38.64 0.48
CA LEU A 195 11.03 -38.47 -0.74
C LEU A 195 11.31 -39.81 -1.43
N ASP A 196 11.43 -40.88 -0.65
CA ASP A 196 11.61 -42.25 -1.15
C ASP A 196 10.30 -42.90 -1.67
N GLY A 197 9.18 -42.18 -1.65
CA GLY A 197 7.90 -42.61 -2.22
C GLY A 197 7.08 -43.57 -1.35
N SER A 198 7.39 -43.66 -0.05
CA SER A 198 6.82 -44.66 0.85
C SER A 198 5.48 -44.26 1.51
N ALA A 199 5.10 -42.98 1.49
CA ALA A 199 3.94 -42.48 2.22
C ALA A 199 2.66 -42.40 1.37
N LYS A 200 1.51 -42.70 1.99
CA LYS A 200 0.17 -42.52 1.41
C LYS A 200 -0.49 -41.27 2.02
N ASP A 201 -0.91 -40.33 1.18
CA ASP A 201 -1.65 -39.10 1.55
C ASP A 201 -0.94 -38.23 2.62
N PRO A 202 0.14 -37.51 2.26
CA PRO A 202 0.97 -36.75 3.22
C PRO A 202 0.42 -35.37 3.60
N ASP A 203 -0.81 -35.04 3.20
CA ASP A 203 -1.37 -33.68 3.32
C ASP A 203 -1.33 -33.15 4.76
N GLU A 204 -1.83 -33.93 5.72
CA GLU A 204 -1.93 -33.53 7.14
C GLU A 204 -0.55 -33.41 7.78
N PHE A 205 0.36 -34.32 7.39
CA PHE A 205 1.74 -34.28 7.84
C PHE A 205 2.49 -33.04 7.31
N LEU A 206 2.30 -32.67 6.04
CA LEU A 206 2.96 -31.49 5.46
C LEU A 206 2.50 -30.18 6.12
N ASP A 207 1.22 -30.08 6.47
CA ASP A 207 0.70 -28.93 7.23
C ASP A 207 1.31 -28.87 8.64
N ALA A 208 1.43 -30.03 9.28
CA ALA A 208 2.06 -30.15 10.59
C ALA A 208 3.56 -29.78 10.55
N ALA A 209 4.29 -30.28 9.54
CA ALA A 209 5.69 -29.98 9.31
C ALA A 209 5.92 -28.48 9.07
N TYR A 210 5.05 -27.83 8.27
CA TYR A 210 5.10 -26.38 8.06
C TYR A 210 4.92 -25.59 9.35
N ILE A 211 3.99 -26.00 10.20
CA ILE A 211 3.75 -25.38 11.51
C ILE A 211 4.97 -25.50 12.43
N ILE A 212 5.63 -26.67 12.45
CA ILE A 212 6.86 -26.88 13.22
C ILE A 212 7.99 -26.02 12.68
N ALA A 213 8.20 -25.99 11.36
CA ALA A 213 9.19 -25.13 10.72
C ALA A 213 8.99 -23.64 11.08
N ARG A 214 7.73 -23.17 11.12
CA ARG A 214 7.37 -21.82 11.57
C ARG A 214 7.66 -21.57 13.05
N SER A 215 7.58 -22.59 13.89
CA SER A 215 7.80 -22.45 15.34
C SER A 215 9.26 -22.10 15.65
N TYR A 216 10.20 -22.58 14.83
CA TYR A 216 11.63 -22.24 14.91
C TYR A 216 11.94 -20.76 14.63
N GLU A 217 11.13 -20.08 13.83
CA GLU A 217 11.27 -18.63 13.63
C GLU A 217 10.96 -17.84 14.91
N HIS A 218 10.08 -18.35 15.79
CA HIS A 218 9.67 -17.65 17.00
C HIS A 218 10.65 -17.75 18.17
N ILE A 219 11.66 -18.60 18.05
CA ILE A 219 12.69 -18.86 19.07
C ILE A 219 14.10 -18.59 18.53
N ASP A 220 14.22 -17.77 17.47
CA ASP A 220 15.48 -17.33 16.86
C ASP A 220 16.42 -18.46 16.39
N THR A 221 15.87 -19.63 16.09
CA THR A 221 16.61 -20.81 15.61
C THR A 221 16.20 -21.14 14.18
N TYR A 222 16.22 -20.09 13.35
CA TYR A 222 15.80 -20.10 11.95
C TYR A 222 16.51 -21.15 11.08
N ARG A 223 17.69 -21.67 11.49
CA ARG A 223 18.43 -22.69 10.72
C ARG A 223 17.65 -23.99 10.56
N LEU A 224 17.06 -24.50 11.66
CA LEU A 224 16.27 -25.74 11.63
C LEU A 224 14.96 -25.54 10.86
N GLY A 225 14.32 -24.38 11.06
CA GLY A 225 13.12 -24.00 10.28
C GLY A 225 13.41 -23.91 8.78
N LEU A 226 14.53 -23.28 8.40
CA LEU A 226 14.99 -23.14 7.02
C LEU A 226 15.22 -24.52 6.37
N GLU A 227 15.86 -25.44 7.09
CA GLU A 227 16.07 -26.81 6.63
C GLU A 227 14.75 -27.53 6.38
N LEU A 228 13.82 -27.50 7.35
CA LEU A 228 12.49 -28.09 7.19
C LEU A 228 11.74 -27.49 6.01
N PHE A 229 11.75 -26.16 5.83
CA PHE A 229 11.08 -25.53 4.69
C PHE A 229 11.62 -26.03 3.34
N LYS A 230 12.94 -26.26 3.21
CA LYS A 230 13.53 -26.80 1.99
C LYS A 230 12.99 -28.20 1.68
N TYR A 231 12.94 -29.09 2.67
CA TYR A 231 12.36 -30.43 2.50
C TYR A 231 10.87 -30.40 2.20
N ILE A 232 10.09 -29.61 2.95
CA ILE A 232 8.65 -29.46 2.74
C ILE A 232 8.35 -28.97 1.32
N THR A 233 9.16 -28.04 0.79
CA THR A 233 9.01 -27.53 -0.58
C THR A 233 9.07 -28.64 -1.62
N ILE A 234 10.05 -29.55 -1.50
CA ILE A 234 10.23 -30.67 -2.45
C ILE A 234 9.05 -31.64 -2.34
N VAL A 235 8.70 -32.07 -1.12
CA VAL A 235 7.62 -33.03 -0.91
C VAL A 235 6.26 -32.44 -1.29
N ALA A 236 6.03 -31.15 -1.03
CA ALA A 236 4.82 -30.45 -1.45
C ALA A 236 4.69 -30.41 -2.98
N ALA A 237 5.78 -30.13 -3.71
CA ALA A 237 5.78 -30.14 -5.17
C ALA A 237 5.48 -31.54 -5.74
N MET A 238 6.11 -32.60 -5.19
CA MET A 238 5.85 -33.99 -5.58
C MET A 238 4.39 -34.40 -5.41
N ASN A 239 3.72 -33.84 -4.40
CA ASN A 239 2.32 -34.08 -4.08
C ASN A 239 1.36 -33.03 -4.65
N GLN A 240 1.82 -32.19 -5.60
CA GLN A 240 1.01 -31.15 -6.25
C GLN A 240 0.39 -30.12 -5.28
N ARG A 241 0.99 -29.92 -4.10
CA ARG A 241 0.62 -28.90 -3.11
C ARG A 241 1.32 -27.57 -3.37
N PHE A 242 1.11 -27.02 -4.57
CA PHE A 242 1.83 -25.85 -5.08
C PHE A 242 1.67 -24.58 -4.24
N ILE A 243 0.53 -24.40 -3.56
CA ILE A 243 0.33 -23.27 -2.64
C ILE A 243 1.23 -23.39 -1.41
N LEU A 244 1.36 -24.59 -0.84
CA LEU A 244 2.23 -24.83 0.31
C LEU A 244 3.69 -24.65 -0.10
N GLU A 245 4.08 -25.22 -1.24
CA GLU A 245 5.40 -25.01 -1.84
C GLU A 245 5.73 -23.52 -1.98
N THR A 246 4.82 -22.74 -2.56
CA THR A 246 4.97 -21.29 -2.75
C THR A 246 5.16 -20.56 -1.42
N ILE A 247 4.34 -20.89 -0.42
CA ILE A 247 4.45 -20.29 0.92
C ILE A 247 5.80 -20.61 1.55
N CYS A 248 6.25 -21.86 1.48
CA CYS A 248 7.56 -22.27 2.00
C CYS A 248 8.69 -21.51 1.31
N LYS A 249 8.66 -21.37 -0.01
CA LYS A 249 9.66 -20.58 -0.77
C LYS A 249 9.68 -19.10 -0.37
N ILE A 250 8.52 -18.48 -0.18
CA ILE A 250 8.41 -17.09 0.33
C ILE A 250 9.00 -16.98 1.74
N ARG A 251 8.79 -17.99 2.60
CA ARG A 251 9.38 -18.01 3.95
C ARG A 251 10.89 -18.21 3.93
N ILE A 252 11.40 -19.10 3.10
CA ILE A 252 12.84 -19.27 2.85
C ILE A 252 13.46 -17.93 2.44
N ALA A 253 12.87 -17.24 1.46
CA ALA A 253 13.31 -15.91 1.01
C ALA A 253 13.25 -14.85 2.13
N THR A 254 12.22 -14.89 2.96
CA THR A 254 12.08 -13.99 4.12
C THR A 254 13.21 -14.21 5.12
N ILE A 255 13.52 -15.46 5.47
CA ILE A 255 14.63 -15.83 6.36
C ILE A 255 15.97 -15.36 5.77
N TYR A 256 16.17 -15.53 4.45
CA TYR A 256 17.38 -15.04 3.79
C TYR A 256 17.54 -13.51 3.89
N LYS A 257 16.46 -12.76 3.69
CA LYS A 257 16.46 -11.30 3.86
C LYS A 257 16.79 -10.89 5.30
N GLU A 258 16.16 -11.52 6.28
CA GLU A 258 16.26 -11.11 7.69
C GLU A 258 17.58 -11.51 8.35
N TYR A 259 18.09 -12.71 8.06
CA TYR A 259 19.21 -13.29 8.80
C TYR A 259 20.49 -13.47 7.98
N PHE A 260 20.43 -13.32 6.65
CA PHE A 260 21.58 -13.48 5.75
C PHE A 260 21.81 -12.29 4.80
N PRO A 261 21.75 -11.01 5.25
CA PRO A 261 22.13 -9.90 4.39
C PRO A 261 23.66 -9.96 4.11
N PRO A 262 24.14 -9.72 2.86
CA PRO A 262 23.44 -9.16 1.70
C PRO A 262 23.48 -10.10 0.47
N LEU A 263 22.73 -11.20 0.49
CA LEU A 263 22.78 -12.20 -0.59
C LEU A 263 21.45 -12.26 -1.35
N GLY A 264 21.25 -11.31 -2.28
CA GLY A 264 20.07 -11.25 -3.16
C GLY A 264 19.89 -12.53 -3.98
N GLU A 265 20.99 -13.15 -4.41
CA GLU A 265 20.99 -14.41 -5.15
C GLU A 265 20.20 -15.53 -4.45
N TYR A 266 20.33 -15.73 -3.14
CA TYR A 266 19.59 -16.79 -2.42
C TYR A 266 18.08 -16.52 -2.39
N ILE A 267 17.67 -15.26 -2.33
CA ILE A 267 16.26 -14.87 -2.41
C ILE A 267 15.74 -15.17 -3.82
N ILE A 268 16.50 -14.80 -4.86
CA ILE A 268 16.14 -15.07 -6.26
C ILE A 268 16.09 -16.58 -6.51
N GLU A 269 17.06 -17.36 -6.04
CA GLU A 269 17.08 -18.82 -6.18
C GLU A 269 15.82 -19.44 -5.55
N ALA A 270 15.48 -19.03 -4.32
CA ALA A 270 14.30 -19.53 -3.63
C ALA A 270 12.99 -19.20 -4.39
N LEU A 271 12.87 -18.01 -4.97
CA LEU A 271 11.62 -17.52 -5.56
C LEU A 271 11.47 -17.78 -7.07
N SER A 272 12.58 -17.86 -7.81
CA SER A 272 12.60 -18.07 -9.27
C SER A 272 12.06 -19.43 -9.70
N THR A 273 12.08 -20.40 -8.78
CA THR A 273 11.55 -21.75 -9.01
C THR A 273 10.04 -21.85 -8.79
N VAL A 274 9.36 -20.77 -8.38
CA VAL A 274 7.89 -20.75 -8.28
C VAL A 274 7.29 -20.44 -9.64
N ALA A 275 6.42 -21.31 -10.14
CA ALA A 275 5.71 -21.05 -11.39
C ALA A 275 4.74 -19.87 -11.24
N GLU A 276 4.65 -19.02 -12.26
CA GLU A 276 3.80 -17.82 -12.27
C GLU A 276 2.32 -18.14 -11.99
N LEU A 277 1.81 -19.26 -12.52
CA LEU A 277 0.45 -19.73 -12.25
C LEU A 277 0.20 -19.94 -10.74
N HIS A 278 1.18 -20.49 -10.01
CA HIS A 278 1.04 -20.76 -8.58
C HIS A 278 1.03 -19.44 -7.76
N ILE A 279 1.75 -18.41 -8.22
CA ILE A 279 1.66 -17.07 -7.65
C ILE A 279 0.28 -16.46 -7.89
N LEU A 280 -0.26 -16.58 -9.11
CA LEU A 280 -1.60 -16.05 -9.44
C LEU A 280 -2.72 -16.68 -8.60
N GLU A 281 -2.60 -17.98 -8.28
CA GLU A 281 -3.53 -18.72 -7.43
C GLU A 281 -3.30 -18.50 -5.92
N SER A 282 -2.15 -17.94 -5.55
CA SER A 282 -1.79 -17.71 -4.16
C SER A 282 -2.64 -16.62 -3.49
N PRO A 283 -2.86 -16.71 -2.17
CA PRO A 283 -3.47 -15.63 -1.40
C PRO A 283 -2.74 -14.30 -1.59
N LYS A 284 -3.50 -13.20 -1.57
CA LYS A 284 -2.99 -11.84 -1.74
C LYS A 284 -1.76 -11.48 -0.87
N PRO A 285 -1.71 -11.79 0.45
CA PRO A 285 -0.52 -11.51 1.26
C PRO A 285 0.77 -12.16 0.72
N ASN A 286 0.65 -13.34 0.12
CA ASN A 286 1.77 -14.08 -0.45
C ASN A 286 2.23 -13.43 -1.76
N LYS A 287 1.32 -12.92 -2.59
CA LYS A 287 1.68 -12.19 -3.82
C LYS A 287 2.43 -10.90 -3.49
N GLU A 288 1.91 -10.12 -2.54
CA GLU A 288 2.54 -8.90 -2.04
C GLU A 288 3.96 -9.21 -1.53
N ALA A 289 4.11 -10.24 -0.69
CA ALA A 289 5.41 -10.65 -0.17
C ALA A 289 6.36 -11.15 -1.27
N TYR A 290 5.89 -12.00 -2.18
CA TYR A 290 6.68 -12.56 -3.27
C TYR A 290 7.31 -11.48 -4.13
N TYR A 291 6.50 -10.52 -4.59
CA TYR A 291 6.98 -9.45 -5.45
C TYR A 291 7.88 -8.47 -4.71
N SER A 292 7.57 -8.12 -3.46
CA SER A 292 8.46 -7.27 -2.66
C SER A 292 9.82 -7.93 -2.38
N LEU A 293 9.86 -9.24 -2.10
CA LEU A 293 11.11 -9.97 -1.86
C LEU A 293 11.96 -10.08 -3.13
N LEU A 294 11.35 -10.34 -4.29
CA LEU A 294 12.07 -10.27 -5.58
C LEU A 294 12.59 -8.85 -5.85
N GLY A 295 11.77 -7.82 -5.62
CA GLY A 295 12.18 -6.42 -5.73
C GLY A 295 13.41 -6.12 -4.88
N HIS A 296 13.38 -6.56 -3.62
CA HIS A 296 14.48 -6.42 -2.68
C HIS A 296 15.75 -7.14 -3.15
N ALA A 297 15.63 -8.37 -3.61
CA ALA A 297 16.76 -9.16 -4.07
C ALA A 297 17.45 -8.53 -5.29
N TYR A 298 16.67 -8.08 -6.28
CA TYR A 298 17.22 -7.37 -7.44
C TYR A 298 17.81 -6.01 -7.07
N ALA A 299 17.29 -5.34 -6.04
CA ALA A 299 17.90 -4.12 -5.52
C ALA A 299 19.29 -4.38 -4.92
N LEU A 300 19.45 -5.47 -4.15
CA LEU A 300 20.75 -5.90 -3.61
C LEU A 300 21.73 -6.27 -4.72
N ASP A 301 21.27 -6.97 -5.76
CA ASP A 301 22.07 -7.35 -6.92
C ASP A 301 22.35 -6.18 -7.89
N LYS A 302 21.92 -4.96 -7.54
CA LYS A 302 22.11 -3.73 -8.32
C LYS A 302 21.51 -3.81 -9.73
N VAL A 303 20.35 -4.46 -9.86
CA VAL A 303 19.56 -4.52 -11.09
C VAL A 303 18.28 -3.68 -10.93
N PRO A 304 18.38 -2.34 -10.98
CA PRO A 304 17.31 -1.43 -10.57
C PRO A 304 16.03 -1.57 -11.40
N ASP A 305 16.13 -1.87 -12.70
CA ASP A 305 14.95 -2.00 -13.57
C ASP A 305 14.06 -3.18 -13.17
N LYS A 306 14.68 -4.31 -12.79
CA LYS A 306 13.96 -5.49 -12.30
C LYS A 306 13.41 -5.25 -10.90
N ALA A 307 14.19 -4.59 -10.04
CA ALA A 307 13.74 -4.23 -8.71
C ALA A 307 12.48 -3.36 -8.77
N LEU A 308 12.51 -2.30 -9.60
CA LEU A 308 11.39 -1.41 -9.82
C LEU A 308 10.15 -2.17 -10.33
N LEU A 309 10.32 -2.99 -11.38
CA LEU A 309 9.24 -3.79 -11.95
C LEU A 309 8.53 -4.65 -10.89
N HIS A 310 9.30 -5.31 -10.02
CA HIS A 310 8.73 -6.18 -9.00
C HIS A 310 8.09 -5.40 -7.85
N TYR A 311 8.68 -4.28 -7.41
CA TYR A 311 8.05 -3.44 -6.40
C TYR A 311 6.76 -2.78 -6.89
N GLU A 312 6.70 -2.33 -8.15
CA GLU A 312 5.48 -1.80 -8.76
C GLU A 312 4.38 -2.86 -8.81
N LYS A 313 4.71 -4.10 -9.20
CA LYS A 313 3.77 -5.24 -9.15
C LYS A 313 3.26 -5.52 -7.74
N ALA A 314 4.13 -5.44 -6.73
CA ALA A 314 3.72 -5.63 -5.33
C ALA A 314 2.69 -4.56 -4.89
N ILE A 315 2.93 -3.31 -5.27
CA ILE A 315 2.02 -2.18 -4.99
C ILE A 315 0.69 -2.33 -5.75
N GLU A 316 0.74 -2.78 -7.01
CA GLU A 316 -0.46 -3.06 -7.82
C GLU A 316 -1.34 -4.14 -7.19
N GLU A 317 -0.74 -5.26 -6.77
CA GLU A 317 -1.45 -6.34 -6.07
C GLU A 317 -2.05 -5.87 -4.74
N ALA A 318 -1.34 -5.01 -4.00
CA ALA A 318 -1.82 -4.42 -2.77
C ALA A 318 -3.06 -3.51 -3.00
N GLY A 319 -3.04 -2.69 -4.04
CA GLY A 319 -4.14 -1.76 -4.36
C GLY A 319 -4.58 -0.95 -3.13
N VAL A 320 -5.90 -0.90 -2.86
CA VAL A 320 -6.44 -0.13 -1.72
C VAL A 320 -6.38 -0.87 -0.37
N ASN A 321 -6.27 -2.21 -0.40
CA ASN A 321 -6.29 -3.03 0.83
C ASN A 321 -4.97 -3.79 0.95
N ILE A 322 -4.02 -3.20 1.68
CA ILE A 322 -2.71 -3.78 1.95
C ILE A 322 -2.85 -4.95 2.92
N SER A 323 -2.29 -6.11 2.58
CA SER A 323 -2.36 -7.33 3.40
C SER A 323 -1.03 -7.65 4.10
N SER A 324 0.07 -7.13 3.55
CA SER A 324 1.43 -7.27 4.04
C SER A 324 2.11 -5.89 4.19
N PRO A 325 1.76 -5.11 5.22
CA PRO A 325 2.20 -3.71 5.36
C PRO A 325 3.70 -3.50 5.33
N ILE A 326 4.48 -4.35 6.02
CA ILE A 326 5.95 -4.28 6.06
C ILE A 326 6.53 -4.32 4.63
N TRP A 327 6.09 -5.29 3.83
CA TRP A 327 6.58 -5.50 2.46
C TRP A 327 6.21 -4.38 1.50
N ILE A 328 5.02 -3.79 1.67
CA ILE A 328 4.54 -2.70 0.82
C ILE A 328 5.15 -1.37 1.22
N ALA A 329 5.39 -1.14 2.52
CA ALA A 329 6.12 0.04 2.99
C ALA A 329 7.54 0.08 2.42
N GLU A 330 8.26 -1.05 2.44
CA GLU A 330 9.59 -1.17 1.83
C GLU A 330 9.55 -0.90 0.31
N ALA A 331 8.53 -1.37 -0.39
CA ALA A 331 8.35 -1.11 -1.83
C ALA A 331 8.22 0.40 -2.11
N TYR A 332 7.34 1.09 -1.38
CA TYR A 332 7.20 2.55 -1.50
C TYR A 332 8.49 3.29 -1.13
N ASN A 333 9.23 2.84 -0.12
CA ASN A 333 10.53 3.43 0.22
C ASN A 333 11.52 3.30 -0.94
N TYR A 334 11.63 2.12 -1.56
CA TYR A 334 12.52 1.91 -2.70
C TYR A 334 12.15 2.79 -3.90
N LEU A 335 10.85 2.89 -4.23
CA LEU A 335 10.38 3.81 -5.27
C LEU A 335 10.73 5.27 -4.92
N GLY A 336 10.66 5.65 -3.65
CA GLY A 336 11.09 6.96 -3.16
C GLY A 336 12.59 7.21 -3.39
N GLU A 337 13.43 6.22 -3.10
CA GLU A 337 14.88 6.27 -3.36
C GLU A 337 15.19 6.43 -4.84
N ARG A 338 14.47 5.69 -5.71
CA ARG A 338 14.58 5.83 -7.17
C ARG A 338 14.19 7.23 -7.63
N ALA A 339 13.01 7.71 -7.22
CA ALA A 339 12.54 9.05 -7.56
C ALA A 339 13.53 10.15 -7.10
N GLN A 340 14.12 9.99 -5.91
CA GLN A 340 15.12 10.92 -5.39
C GLN A 340 16.41 10.90 -6.22
N ASN A 341 16.92 9.72 -6.58
CA ASN A 341 18.10 9.57 -7.43
C ASN A 341 17.89 10.15 -8.84
N ASP A 342 16.65 10.11 -9.32
CA ASP A 342 16.24 10.67 -10.61
C ASP A 342 15.82 12.17 -10.49
N TYR A 343 16.11 12.82 -9.35
CA TYR A 343 15.84 14.23 -9.03
C TYR A 343 14.34 14.63 -8.98
N TYR A 344 13.43 13.68 -8.83
CA TYR A 344 12.00 13.88 -8.62
C TYR A 344 11.64 14.00 -7.13
N PHE A 345 12.19 15.00 -6.44
CA PHE A 345 12.10 15.08 -4.97
C PHE A 345 10.69 15.18 -4.39
N VAL A 346 9.77 15.88 -5.05
CA VAL A 346 8.37 15.97 -4.58
C VAL A 346 7.70 14.60 -4.58
N GLU A 347 7.95 13.82 -5.63
CA GLU A 347 7.45 12.46 -5.74
C GLU A 347 8.13 11.54 -4.73
N ALA A 348 9.45 11.66 -4.56
CA ALA A 348 10.20 10.93 -3.54
C ALA A 348 9.62 11.17 -2.13
N THR A 349 9.40 12.43 -1.74
CA THR A 349 8.78 12.79 -0.46
C THR A 349 7.42 12.13 -0.30
N ARG A 350 6.56 12.18 -1.32
CA ARG A 350 5.22 11.55 -1.30
C ARG A 350 5.32 10.04 -1.07
N LEU A 351 6.23 9.37 -1.76
CA LEU A 351 6.44 7.93 -1.67
C LEU A 351 6.98 7.54 -0.28
N TYR A 352 7.96 8.27 0.25
CA TYR A 352 8.48 8.05 1.60
C TYR A 352 7.43 8.27 2.70
N LEU A 353 6.61 9.32 2.60
CA LEU A 353 5.53 9.55 3.58
C LEU A 353 4.44 8.46 3.48
N THR A 354 4.19 7.94 2.29
CA THR A 354 3.29 6.79 2.09
C THR A 354 3.87 5.56 2.78
N ALA A 355 5.15 5.25 2.56
CA ALA A 355 5.86 4.17 3.24
C ALA A 355 5.79 4.32 4.77
N ALA A 356 6.08 5.52 5.29
CA ALA A 356 6.03 5.82 6.72
C ALA A 356 4.64 5.59 7.31
N THR A 357 3.59 6.03 6.62
CA THR A 357 2.20 5.86 7.06
C THR A 357 1.81 4.39 7.15
N ILE A 358 2.23 3.58 6.16
CA ILE A 358 1.97 2.15 6.13
C ILE A 358 2.71 1.46 7.29
N ALA A 359 4.01 1.72 7.46
CA ALA A 359 4.81 1.17 8.56
C ALA A 359 4.24 1.55 9.94
N PHE A 360 3.86 2.82 10.12
CA PHE A 360 3.24 3.30 11.35
C PHE A 360 1.91 2.58 11.65
N SER A 361 1.09 2.35 10.62
CA SER A 361 -0.19 1.65 10.78
C SER A 361 -0.05 0.18 11.17
N ASP A 362 1.11 -0.43 10.86
CA ASP A 362 1.46 -1.80 11.26
C ASP A 362 2.08 -1.87 12.66
N GLY A 363 2.47 -0.73 13.23
CA GLY A 363 3.16 -0.63 14.52
C GLY A 363 4.68 -0.66 14.44
N ASP A 364 5.26 -0.63 13.23
CA ASP A 364 6.71 -0.54 13.00
C ASP A 364 7.17 0.92 13.06
N LEU A 365 7.36 1.41 14.28
CA LEU A 365 7.78 2.79 14.54
C LEU A 365 9.19 3.07 14.02
N THR A 366 10.08 2.08 14.03
CA THR A 366 11.47 2.24 13.59
C THR A 366 11.55 2.54 12.10
N ASN A 367 10.88 1.74 11.27
CA ASN A 367 10.84 2.00 9.84
C ASN A 367 9.98 3.22 9.49
N ALA A 368 8.90 3.48 10.23
CA ALA A 368 8.12 4.70 10.04
C ALA A 368 8.98 5.97 10.21
N ASP A 369 9.79 6.02 11.28
CA ASP A 369 10.70 7.12 11.55
C ASP A 369 11.83 7.21 10.52
N LEU A 370 12.40 6.08 10.09
CA LEU A 370 13.38 6.02 9.02
C LEU A 370 12.83 6.62 7.71
N PHE A 371 11.64 6.20 7.29
CA PHE A 371 11.03 6.67 6.05
C PHE A 371 10.62 8.15 6.12
N ARG A 372 10.17 8.62 7.30
CA ARG A 372 9.96 10.07 7.56
C ARG A 372 11.24 10.88 7.40
N ASN A 373 12.35 10.37 7.90
CA ASN A 373 13.65 11.01 7.74
C ASN A 373 14.14 10.97 6.28
N ASN A 374 13.79 9.94 5.50
CA ASN A 374 14.04 9.91 4.06
C ASN A 374 13.25 11.02 3.33
N ALA A 375 11.97 11.19 3.68
CA ALA A 375 11.14 12.30 3.18
C ALA A 375 11.75 13.66 3.51
N ALA A 376 12.22 13.85 4.76
CA ALA A 376 12.89 15.08 5.16
C ALA A 376 14.15 15.37 4.33
N ARG A 377 14.98 14.35 4.07
CA ARG A 377 16.17 14.48 3.23
C ARG A 377 15.82 14.87 1.79
N ALA A 378 14.79 14.25 1.21
CA ALA A 378 14.31 14.61 -0.13
C ALA A 378 13.86 16.09 -0.21
N GLU A 379 13.14 16.58 0.80
CA GLU A 379 12.75 18.00 0.88
C GLU A 379 13.96 18.93 1.01
N MET A 380 14.99 18.54 1.76
CA MET A 380 16.23 19.32 1.85
C MET A 380 16.97 19.39 0.51
N PHE A 381 17.08 18.29 -0.22
CA PHE A 381 17.66 18.32 -1.57
C PHE A 381 16.84 19.20 -2.53
N ALA A 382 15.51 19.14 -2.46
CA ALA A 382 14.66 20.04 -3.24
C ALA A 382 14.96 21.51 -2.90
N SER A 383 15.04 21.82 -1.61
CA SER A 383 15.37 23.16 -1.13
C SER A 383 16.71 23.67 -1.66
N GLU A 384 17.75 22.83 -1.62
CA GLU A 384 19.09 23.16 -2.13
C GLU A 384 19.08 23.45 -3.64
N ILE A 385 18.41 22.62 -4.45
CA ILE A 385 18.31 22.89 -5.89
C ILE A 385 17.57 24.21 -6.14
N HIS A 386 16.48 24.45 -5.42
CA HIS A 386 15.69 25.66 -5.59
C HIS A 386 16.47 26.93 -5.23
N ILE A 387 17.26 26.92 -4.15
CA ILE A 387 18.06 28.10 -3.77
C ILE A 387 19.22 28.35 -4.74
N LYS A 388 19.87 27.30 -5.24
CA LYS A 388 20.92 27.43 -6.26
C LYS A 388 20.36 27.95 -7.58
N SER A 389 19.17 27.49 -7.98
CA SER A 389 18.44 28.02 -9.13
C SER A 389 18.09 29.50 -8.94
N ALA A 390 17.66 29.90 -7.73
CA ALA A 390 17.37 31.29 -7.41
C ALA A 390 18.61 32.20 -7.54
N LEU A 391 19.79 31.73 -7.10
CA LEU A 391 21.05 32.45 -7.27
C LEU A 391 21.40 32.65 -8.74
N GLY A 392 21.27 31.62 -9.58
CA GLY A 392 21.51 31.72 -11.02
C GLY A 392 20.59 32.76 -11.68
N LEU A 393 19.29 32.70 -11.40
CA LEU A 393 18.31 33.69 -11.89
C LEU A 393 18.63 35.11 -11.40
N ARG A 394 19.13 35.25 -10.17
CA ARG A 394 19.55 36.55 -9.62
C ARG A 394 20.75 37.11 -10.38
N MET A 395 21.74 36.27 -10.72
CA MET A 395 22.89 36.67 -11.54
C MET A 395 22.50 37.09 -12.96
N GLU A 396 21.42 36.51 -13.49
CA GLU A 396 20.82 36.88 -14.78
C GLU A 396 19.90 38.13 -14.69
N ASN A 397 19.83 38.80 -13.55
CA ASN A 397 18.92 39.92 -13.27
C ASN A 397 17.42 39.57 -13.37
N ASN A 398 17.04 38.29 -13.32
CA ASN A 398 15.65 37.86 -13.23
C ASN A 398 15.17 37.84 -11.77
N ILE A 399 14.88 39.04 -11.24
CA ILE A 399 14.57 39.27 -9.82
C ILE A 399 13.30 38.54 -9.37
N ILE A 400 12.26 38.52 -10.21
CA ILE A 400 10.94 37.97 -9.83
C ILE A 400 11.01 36.46 -9.69
N ASP A 401 11.61 35.77 -10.66
CA ASP A 401 11.72 34.31 -10.61
C ASP A 401 12.74 33.87 -9.55
N ALA A 402 13.80 34.66 -9.31
CA ALA A 402 14.73 34.44 -8.20
C ALA A 402 14.04 34.54 -6.83
N GLU A 403 13.20 35.57 -6.61
CA GLU A 403 12.40 35.72 -5.38
C GLU A 403 11.48 34.52 -5.19
N TYR A 404 10.76 34.11 -6.24
CA TYR A 404 9.87 32.95 -6.21
C TYR A 404 10.60 31.65 -5.83
N LYS A 405 11.75 31.39 -6.46
CA LYS A 405 12.55 30.18 -6.18
C LYS A 405 13.15 30.19 -4.78
N ALA A 406 13.58 31.35 -4.27
CA ALA A 406 14.07 31.47 -2.90
C ALA A 406 12.99 31.17 -1.86
N TRP A 407 11.78 31.73 -2.00
CA TRP A 407 10.68 31.39 -1.10
C TRP A 407 10.23 29.93 -1.22
N THR A 408 10.25 29.37 -2.43
CA THR A 408 9.95 27.95 -2.66
C THR A 408 10.98 27.05 -1.96
N SER A 409 12.26 27.41 -2.00
CA SER A 409 13.31 26.72 -1.23
C SER A 409 13.02 26.74 0.27
N LEU A 410 12.71 27.93 0.83
CA LEU A 410 12.39 28.04 2.26
C LEU A 410 11.15 27.22 2.67
N ARG A 411 10.16 27.06 1.78
CA ARG A 411 9.02 26.17 2.03
C ARG A 411 9.48 24.71 2.15
N TYR A 412 10.29 24.23 1.21
CA TYR A 412 10.82 22.87 1.26
C TYR A 412 11.72 22.64 2.47
N LEU A 413 12.52 23.64 2.85
CA LEU A 413 13.30 23.62 4.08
C LEU A 413 12.42 23.36 5.31
N ILE A 414 11.34 24.14 5.48
CA ILE A 414 10.42 23.99 6.61
C ILE A 414 9.77 22.60 6.61
N ARG A 415 9.34 22.11 5.44
CA ARG A 415 8.78 20.76 5.31
C ARG A 415 9.77 19.66 5.67
N GLY A 416 11.06 19.85 5.36
CA GLY A 416 12.13 18.98 5.82
C GLY A 416 12.10 18.81 7.35
N PHE A 417 12.00 19.91 8.10
CA PHE A 417 11.89 19.86 9.55
C PHE A 417 10.58 19.26 10.06
N ILE A 418 9.45 19.50 9.39
CA ILE A 418 8.14 18.89 9.74
C ILE A 418 8.19 17.36 9.60
N HIS A 419 8.80 16.87 8.52
CA HIS A 419 8.85 15.43 8.26
C HIS A 419 9.86 14.71 9.14
N ALA A 420 10.99 15.34 9.45
CA ALA A 420 12.06 14.74 10.27
C ALA A 420 11.60 14.42 11.70
N THR A 421 12.14 13.34 12.27
CA THR A 421 12.02 13.09 13.71
C THR A 421 12.81 14.12 14.50
N LEU A 422 12.42 14.37 15.75
CA LEU A 422 13.10 15.33 16.63
C LEU A 422 14.61 15.07 16.74
N GLN A 423 15.02 13.80 16.70
CA GLN A 423 16.42 13.42 16.76
C GLN A 423 17.17 13.81 15.47
N SER A 424 16.54 13.61 14.31
CA SER A 424 17.14 13.84 13.00
C SER A 424 17.03 15.28 12.49
N GLN A 425 16.20 16.13 13.10
CA GLN A 425 16.14 17.56 12.76
C GLN A 425 17.50 18.27 12.89
N ARG A 426 18.36 17.82 13.80
CA ARG A 426 19.71 18.37 13.99
C ARG A 426 20.62 18.12 12.81
N ASP A 427 20.45 16.96 12.17
CA ASP A 427 21.25 16.57 11.01
C ASP A 427 20.95 17.49 9.81
N LEU A 428 19.83 18.22 9.83
CA LEU A 428 19.44 19.18 8.80
C LEU A 428 20.03 20.58 9.01
N ILE A 429 20.54 20.91 10.22
CA ILE A 429 21.00 22.26 10.58
C ILE A 429 22.14 22.76 9.65
N PRO A 430 23.19 21.99 9.35
CA PRO A 430 24.30 22.48 8.53
C PRO A 430 23.86 22.97 7.15
N ASN A 431 23.02 22.19 6.45
CA ASN A 431 22.51 22.56 5.13
C ASN A 431 21.55 23.75 5.23
N THR A 432 20.78 23.82 6.31
CA THR A 432 19.85 24.92 6.57
C THR A 432 20.55 26.27 6.66
N LEU A 433 21.69 26.36 7.34
CA LEU A 433 22.43 27.61 7.48
C LEU A 433 22.88 28.16 6.13
N ASN A 434 23.37 27.29 5.23
CA ASN A 434 23.74 27.68 3.88
C ASN A 434 22.54 28.20 3.07
N ILE A 435 21.40 27.48 3.13
CA ILE A 435 20.17 27.87 2.44
C ILE A 435 19.68 29.25 2.93
N LEU A 436 19.70 29.49 4.24
CA LEU A 436 19.29 30.77 4.81
C LEU A 436 20.21 31.94 4.41
N GLN A 437 21.52 31.72 4.42
CA GLN A 437 22.48 32.74 3.98
C GLN A 437 22.26 33.14 2.52
N GLU A 438 22.05 32.15 1.64
CA GLU A 438 21.76 32.40 0.22
C GLU A 438 20.41 33.09 0.04
N ALA A 439 19.39 32.67 0.80
CA ALA A 439 18.07 33.30 0.79
C ALA A 439 18.13 34.76 1.24
N GLU A 440 18.93 35.09 2.26
CA GLU A 440 19.09 36.48 2.73
C GLU A 440 19.66 37.38 1.63
N ILE A 441 20.61 36.89 0.85
CA ILE A 441 21.19 37.63 -0.29
C ILE A 441 20.13 37.88 -1.37
N ILE A 442 19.37 36.85 -1.74
CA ILE A 442 18.38 36.93 -2.84
C ILE A 442 17.18 37.80 -2.44
N LEU A 443 16.69 37.63 -1.21
CA LEU A 443 15.47 38.28 -0.71
C LEU A 443 15.71 39.71 -0.21
N ASN A 444 16.95 40.21 -0.28
CA ASN A 444 17.28 41.61 -0.03
C ASN A 444 16.84 42.51 -1.21
N ILE A 445 15.52 42.65 -1.37
CA ILE A 445 14.88 43.39 -2.47
C ILE A 445 14.41 44.76 -1.97
N PRO A 446 14.78 45.87 -2.65
CA PRO A 446 14.28 47.20 -2.33
C PRO A 446 12.75 47.24 -2.22
N GLY A 447 12.23 47.83 -1.14
CA GLY A 447 10.79 47.92 -0.87
C GLY A 447 10.20 46.74 -0.06
N LYS A 448 10.82 45.55 -0.06
CA LYS A 448 10.39 44.37 0.72
C LYS A 448 11.37 43.95 1.82
N MET A 449 12.51 44.63 1.96
CA MET A 449 13.58 44.25 2.90
C MET A 449 13.09 44.02 4.33
N ARG A 450 12.27 44.92 4.89
CA ARG A 450 11.81 44.82 6.28
C ARG A 450 10.90 43.61 6.52
N SER A 451 9.96 43.35 5.61
CA SER A 451 9.07 42.19 5.70
C SER A 451 9.83 40.89 5.54
N ASN A 452 10.72 40.81 4.54
CA ASN A 452 11.51 39.59 4.27
C ASN A 452 12.46 39.28 5.43
N LYS A 453 13.16 40.29 5.97
CA LYS A 453 14.08 40.14 7.10
C LYS A 453 13.36 39.66 8.37
N SER A 454 12.11 40.09 8.59
CA SER A 454 11.29 39.61 9.70
C SER A 454 11.07 38.09 9.62
N VAL A 455 10.68 37.58 8.44
CA VAL A 455 10.45 36.14 8.23
C VAL A 455 11.75 35.34 8.39
N LEU A 456 12.84 35.79 7.77
CA LEU A 456 14.15 35.14 7.87
C LEU A 456 14.66 35.11 9.32
N SER A 457 14.46 36.18 10.09
CA SER A 457 14.85 36.21 11.51
C SER A 457 14.07 35.21 12.37
N LYS A 458 12.79 34.98 12.06
CA LYS A 458 11.99 33.94 12.74
C LYS A 458 12.52 32.54 12.42
N LEU A 459 12.91 32.29 11.18
CA LEU A 459 13.53 31.02 10.75
C LEU A 459 14.89 30.79 11.43
N SER A 460 15.76 31.80 11.48
CA SER A 460 17.03 31.71 12.19
C SER A 460 16.84 31.42 13.68
N LYS A 461 15.87 32.09 14.32
CA LYS A 461 15.53 31.83 15.73
C LYS A 461 15.00 30.41 15.94
N PHE A 462 14.19 29.91 15.01
CA PHE A 462 13.69 28.54 15.07
C PHE A 462 14.82 27.51 15.05
N ILE A 463 15.87 27.71 14.25
CA ILE A 463 17.01 26.79 14.19
C ILE A 463 17.75 26.76 15.53
N ILE A 464 17.97 27.91 16.15
CA ILE A 464 18.58 28.02 17.49
C ILE A 464 17.72 27.26 18.51
N ASP A 465 16.39 27.43 18.44
CA ASP A 465 15.46 26.73 19.32
C ASP A 465 15.53 25.18 19.16
N VAL A 466 15.72 24.67 17.94
CA VAL A 466 15.93 23.22 17.67
C VAL A 466 17.25 22.73 18.27
N GLU A 467 18.31 23.54 18.20
CA GLU A 467 19.63 23.23 18.72
C GLU A 467 19.64 23.13 20.25
N ASP A 468 18.94 24.05 20.92
CA ASP A 468 18.97 24.22 22.38
C ASP A 468 18.15 23.19 23.20
N ARG A 469 17.37 22.29 22.57
CA ARG A 469 16.45 21.30 23.24
C ARG A 469 15.44 21.90 24.22
N SER A 470 15.30 23.22 24.27
CA SER A 470 14.49 23.90 25.30
C SER A 470 12.99 23.84 25.02
N ILE A 471 12.59 23.28 23.86
CA ILE A 471 11.21 23.30 23.36
C ILE A 471 10.64 21.88 23.27
N SER A 472 9.41 21.71 23.75
CA SER A 472 8.66 20.45 23.61
C SER A 472 8.25 20.20 22.16
N ALA A 473 8.11 18.92 21.79
CA ALA A 473 7.71 18.48 20.45
C ALA A 473 6.48 19.25 19.90
N ASP A 474 5.40 19.31 20.67
CA ASP A 474 4.15 19.97 20.26
C ASP A 474 4.32 21.48 20.03
N LYS A 475 5.18 22.14 20.81
CA LYS A 475 5.46 23.58 20.62
C LYS A 475 6.30 23.81 19.38
N LEU A 476 7.20 22.88 19.06
CA LEU A 476 8.02 22.92 17.87
C LEU A 476 7.17 22.74 16.61
N GLU A 477 6.27 21.76 16.61
CA GLU A 477 5.37 21.47 15.49
C GLU A 477 4.45 22.66 15.19
N ASN A 478 3.82 23.25 16.22
CA ASN A 478 3.00 24.45 16.04
C ASN A 478 3.78 25.65 15.49
N LYS A 479 5.04 25.83 15.91
CA LYS A 479 5.93 26.87 15.35
C LYS A 479 6.25 26.61 13.88
N LEU A 480 6.49 25.35 13.50
CA LEU A 480 6.77 24.97 12.12
C LEU A 480 5.56 25.23 11.20
N ILE A 481 4.35 24.93 11.66
CA ILE A 481 3.11 25.20 10.91
C ILE A 481 2.91 26.72 10.72
N ASP A 482 3.14 27.53 11.76
CA ASP A 482 3.09 28.99 11.67
C ASP A 482 4.13 29.54 10.67
N LEU A 483 5.35 29.01 10.73
CA LEU A 483 6.42 29.38 9.79
C LEU A 483 6.11 28.97 8.35
N GLU A 484 5.57 27.77 8.12
CA GLU A 484 5.16 27.31 6.79
C GLU A 484 4.13 28.28 6.21
N SER A 485 3.09 28.60 6.98
CA SER A 485 2.06 29.56 6.55
C SER A 485 2.64 30.95 6.25
N THR A 486 3.59 31.42 7.06
CA THR A 486 4.25 32.71 6.87
C THR A 486 5.07 32.73 5.58
N VAL A 487 5.82 31.66 5.29
CA VAL A 487 6.60 31.54 4.04
C VAL A 487 5.68 31.41 2.82
N GLU A 488 4.62 30.60 2.93
CA GLU A 488 3.63 30.35 1.88
C GLU A 488 2.99 31.63 1.34
N VAL A 489 2.72 32.60 2.22
CA VAL A 489 2.17 33.93 1.86
C VAL A 489 3.17 34.79 1.08
N ASN A 490 4.48 34.59 1.28
CA ASN A 490 5.51 35.38 0.61
C ASN A 490 5.94 34.82 -0.76
N ILE A 491 5.54 33.58 -1.09
CA ILE A 491 5.75 33.01 -2.42
C ILE A 491 4.95 33.83 -3.44
N THR A 492 5.64 34.68 -4.20
CA THR A 492 5.09 35.44 -5.31
C THR A 492 4.65 34.48 -6.41
N ILE A 493 3.35 34.28 -6.57
CA ILE A 493 2.81 33.37 -7.58
C ILE A 493 3.25 33.89 -8.96
N PRO A 494 3.99 33.10 -9.75
CA PRO A 494 4.32 33.53 -11.10
C PRO A 494 3.03 33.78 -11.86
N PRO A 495 2.99 34.81 -12.72
CA PRO A 495 1.74 35.19 -13.35
C PRO A 495 1.14 34.01 -14.13
N PRO A 496 -0.15 33.70 -13.92
CA PRO A 496 -0.75 32.51 -14.51
C PRO A 496 -0.71 32.54 -16.03
N THR A 497 -0.65 31.37 -16.65
CA THR A 497 -0.80 31.27 -18.10
C THR A 497 -2.24 30.93 -18.45
N PHE A 498 -2.90 31.82 -19.17
CA PHE A 498 -4.26 31.64 -19.66
C PHE A 498 -4.26 30.91 -20.99
N MET A 499 -5.20 29.99 -21.20
CA MET A 499 -5.46 29.34 -22.48
C MET A 499 -6.95 29.32 -22.81
N LEU A 500 -7.28 29.58 -24.08
CA LEU A 500 -8.61 29.37 -24.66
C LEU A 500 -8.50 28.31 -25.76
N ILE A 501 -9.29 27.24 -25.63
CA ILE A 501 -9.26 26.06 -26.49
C ILE A 501 -10.69 25.82 -27.01
N THR A 502 -10.84 25.49 -28.28
CA THR A 502 -12.12 25.05 -28.84
C THR A 502 -12.47 23.63 -28.39
N LEU A 503 -13.72 23.20 -28.57
CA LEU A 503 -14.14 21.85 -28.17
C LEU A 503 -13.47 20.71 -28.96
N ASP A 504 -13.00 21.00 -30.17
CA ASP A 504 -12.20 20.09 -31.02
C ASP A 504 -10.69 20.15 -30.72
N GLY A 505 -10.28 20.88 -29.67
CA GLY A 505 -8.91 20.87 -29.15
C GLY A 505 -7.96 21.87 -29.79
N GLN A 506 -8.44 22.83 -30.58
CA GLN A 506 -7.60 23.86 -31.19
C GLN A 506 -7.32 25.00 -30.22
N LEU A 507 -6.06 25.40 -30.09
CA LEU A 507 -5.65 26.52 -29.25
C LEU A 507 -5.96 27.86 -29.93
N VAL A 508 -6.92 28.61 -29.38
CA VAL A 508 -7.37 29.92 -29.86
C VAL A 508 -6.44 31.03 -29.40
N LEU A 509 -6.13 31.06 -28.11
CA LEU A 509 -5.33 32.11 -27.47
C LEU A 509 -4.56 31.53 -26.29
N MET A 510 -3.30 31.95 -26.13
CA MET A 510 -2.49 31.65 -24.95
C MET A 510 -1.58 32.83 -24.61
N GLY A 511 -1.41 33.10 -23.32
CA GLY A 511 -0.46 34.09 -22.85
C GLY A 511 -0.31 34.09 -21.34
N LYS A 512 0.88 34.51 -20.89
CA LYS A 512 1.14 34.79 -19.48
C LYS A 512 0.39 36.08 -19.12
N ILE A 513 -0.43 36.04 -18.07
CA ILE A 513 -1.10 37.24 -17.53
C ILE A 513 0.01 38.20 -17.08
N ASP A 514 -0.09 39.50 -17.40
CA ASP A 514 0.96 40.50 -17.18
C ASP A 514 2.32 40.26 -17.89
N GLY A 515 2.42 39.27 -18.79
CA GLY A 515 3.61 39.04 -19.61
C GLY A 515 3.53 39.73 -20.98
N GLU A 516 4.68 40.17 -21.50
CA GLU A 516 4.79 40.75 -22.85
C GLU A 516 4.51 39.71 -23.97
N LYS A 517 4.69 38.42 -23.67
CA LYS A 517 4.59 37.32 -24.65
C LYS A 517 3.20 36.66 -24.63
N TRP A 518 2.28 37.20 -25.42
CA TRP A 518 1.11 36.46 -25.90
C TRP A 518 1.52 35.75 -27.20
N LEU A 519 1.58 34.42 -27.22
CA LEU A 519 2.02 33.68 -28.41
C LEU A 519 1.05 33.90 -29.57
N GLU A 520 1.54 34.54 -30.63
CA GLU A 520 0.87 34.62 -31.93
C GLU A 520 1.52 33.62 -32.90
N SER A 521 1.33 32.32 -32.72
CA SER A 521 1.84 31.36 -33.72
C SER A 521 1.16 30.01 -33.74
N GLU A 522 1.22 29.39 -34.91
CA GLU A 522 1.20 27.95 -35.13
C GLU A 522 2.09 27.24 -34.11
N ILE A 523 1.59 26.11 -33.61
CA ILE A 523 2.15 25.34 -32.52
C ILE A 523 3.58 24.89 -32.91
N LYS A 524 4.61 25.55 -32.37
CA LYS A 524 5.97 25.01 -32.35
C LYS A 524 6.38 24.76 -30.90
N GLY A 525 6.31 23.48 -30.51
CA GLY A 525 6.86 22.97 -29.25
C GLY A 525 6.22 21.65 -28.81
N ALA A 526 7.04 20.61 -28.59
CA ALA A 526 6.60 19.30 -28.10
C ALA A 526 5.92 19.36 -26.71
N ILE A 527 6.29 20.34 -25.88
CA ILE A 527 5.74 20.56 -24.53
C ILE A 527 4.27 21.03 -24.59
N LEU A 528 3.94 21.91 -25.54
CA LEU A 528 2.58 22.39 -25.77
C LEU A 528 1.66 21.29 -26.32
N GLY A 529 2.21 20.43 -27.17
CA GLY A 529 1.53 19.22 -27.66
C GLY A 529 1.14 18.28 -26.51
N GLY A 530 2.06 18.01 -25.58
CA GLY A 530 1.79 17.17 -24.41
C GLY A 530 0.70 17.72 -23.49
N ILE A 531 0.71 19.03 -23.20
CA ILE A 531 -0.29 19.69 -22.36
C ILE A 531 -1.68 19.67 -23.03
N LEU A 532 -1.75 19.96 -24.33
CA LEU A 532 -3.00 19.92 -25.09
C LEU A 532 -3.57 18.50 -25.19
N VAL A 533 -2.71 17.50 -25.42
CA VAL A 533 -3.12 16.08 -25.42
C VAL A 533 -3.64 15.67 -24.04
N ALA A 534 -2.98 16.05 -22.95
CA ALA A 534 -3.46 15.77 -21.59
C ALA A 534 -4.81 16.43 -21.30
N ILE A 535 -4.96 17.71 -21.65
CA ILE A 535 -6.24 18.44 -21.53
C ILE A 535 -7.33 17.77 -22.36
N MET A 536 -7.03 17.36 -23.60
CA MET A 536 -8.00 16.71 -24.49
C MET A 536 -8.39 15.31 -24.02
N SER A 537 -7.43 14.47 -23.64
CA SER A 537 -7.68 13.13 -23.06
C SER A 537 -8.61 13.24 -21.85
N LEU A 538 -8.34 14.21 -20.96
CA LEU A 538 -9.21 14.52 -19.82
C LEU A 538 -10.58 15.06 -20.24
N ILE A 539 -10.69 15.87 -21.30
CA ILE A 539 -12.00 16.33 -21.78
C ILE A 539 -12.82 15.15 -22.33
N THR A 540 -12.20 14.23 -23.07
CA THR A 540 -12.85 13.04 -23.64
C THR A 540 -13.25 12.00 -22.60
N GLU A 541 -12.42 11.74 -21.60
CA GLU A 541 -12.69 10.74 -20.54
C GLU A 541 -13.82 11.17 -19.58
N VAL A 542 -14.16 12.46 -19.61
CA VAL A 542 -14.98 13.14 -18.58
C VAL A 542 -16.29 13.68 -19.11
N ALA A 543 -16.51 13.59 -20.43
CA ALA A 543 -17.56 14.26 -21.20
C ALA A 543 -19.01 14.02 -20.74
N GLY A 544 -19.27 13.28 -19.66
CA GLY A 544 -20.58 13.09 -19.04
C GLY A 544 -20.94 14.03 -17.87
N LYS A 545 -20.05 14.84 -17.29
CA LYS A 545 -20.40 15.69 -16.12
C LYS A 545 -19.85 17.12 -16.20
N THR A 546 -20.76 18.09 -16.14
CA THR A 546 -20.59 19.53 -16.39
C THR A 546 -19.94 20.33 -15.26
N SER A 547 -19.02 19.76 -14.47
CA SER A 547 -18.41 20.51 -13.38
C SER A 547 -16.97 20.12 -13.07
N LEU A 548 -16.09 21.14 -13.17
CA LEU A 548 -14.87 21.44 -12.42
C LEU A 548 -13.82 20.33 -12.21
N ARG A 549 -12.61 20.53 -12.73
CA ARG A 549 -11.42 19.72 -12.41
C ARG A 549 -10.17 20.59 -12.29
N THR A 550 -9.44 20.44 -11.20
CA THR A 550 -8.01 20.82 -11.11
C THR A 550 -7.20 19.57 -11.45
N ILE A 551 -6.23 19.69 -12.35
CA ILE A 551 -5.23 18.65 -12.59
C ILE A 551 -3.98 19.03 -11.82
N ASP A 552 -3.49 18.13 -10.98
CA ASP A 552 -2.18 18.27 -10.35
C ASP A 552 -1.13 17.60 -11.23
N ALA A 553 -0.21 18.39 -11.78
CA ALA A 553 0.91 17.90 -12.60
C ALA A 553 2.24 18.00 -11.84
N GLY A 554 2.20 17.99 -10.50
CA GLY A 554 3.36 18.06 -9.62
C GLY A 554 3.90 19.47 -9.47
N ASN A 555 4.44 20.05 -10.56
CA ASN A 555 5.07 21.38 -10.54
C ASN A 555 4.09 22.52 -10.85
N PHE A 556 2.94 22.21 -11.44
CA PHE A 556 1.88 23.16 -11.73
C PHE A 556 0.52 22.47 -11.70
N LYS A 557 -0.52 23.23 -11.39
CA LYS A 557 -1.92 22.89 -11.43
C LYS A 557 -2.58 23.49 -12.67
N ILE A 558 -3.36 22.68 -13.37
CA ILE A 558 -4.18 23.14 -14.49
C ILE A 558 -5.62 23.27 -13.98
N MET A 559 -6.13 24.49 -13.92
CA MET A 559 -7.55 24.76 -13.63
C MET A 559 -8.31 24.85 -14.94
N LEU A 560 -9.36 24.04 -15.09
CA LEU A 560 -10.15 23.95 -16.32
C LEU A 560 -11.61 24.32 -16.08
N GLU A 561 -12.16 25.13 -16.98
CA GLU A 561 -13.58 25.44 -17.07
C GLU A 561 -14.07 25.23 -18.51
N ARG A 562 -15.20 24.54 -18.67
CA ARG A 562 -15.77 24.19 -19.97
C ARG A 562 -17.18 24.74 -20.10
N SER A 563 -17.50 25.28 -21.27
CA SER A 563 -18.86 25.62 -21.70
C SER A 563 -19.29 24.78 -22.91
N GLU A 564 -20.49 25.07 -23.43
CA GLU A 564 -20.97 24.52 -24.69
C GLU A 564 -20.19 25.03 -25.93
N ASN A 565 -19.38 26.08 -25.79
CA ASN A 565 -18.72 26.73 -26.93
C ASN A 565 -17.20 26.63 -26.88
N GLY A 566 -16.60 26.34 -25.73
CA GLY A 566 -15.15 26.23 -25.61
C GLY A 566 -14.68 25.84 -24.20
N VAL A 567 -13.37 25.76 -24.06
CA VAL A 567 -12.67 25.45 -22.81
C VAL A 567 -11.70 26.57 -22.50
N VAL A 568 -11.68 26.99 -21.24
CA VAL A 568 -10.71 27.94 -20.72
C VAL A 568 -9.88 27.24 -19.66
N ALA A 569 -8.55 27.40 -19.75
CA ALA A 569 -7.61 26.82 -18.81
C ALA A 569 -6.72 27.90 -18.19
N LEU A 570 -6.34 27.70 -16.93
CA LEU A 570 -5.28 28.43 -16.27
C LEU A 570 -4.19 27.47 -15.81
N LEU A 571 -2.94 27.70 -16.21
CA LEU A 571 -1.79 27.04 -15.58
C LEU A 571 -1.30 27.92 -14.43
N LEU A 572 -1.20 27.30 -13.26
CA LEU A 572 -0.86 27.92 -11.98
C LEU A 572 0.10 27.02 -11.22
N ASP A 573 0.90 27.54 -10.30
CA ASP A 573 1.73 26.68 -9.45
C ASP A 573 0.97 26.13 -8.24
N ARG A 574 -0.12 26.81 -7.83
CA ARG A 574 -1.02 26.37 -6.76
C ARG A 574 -2.47 26.74 -7.04
N GLU A 575 -3.40 26.03 -6.41
CA GLU A 575 -4.83 26.30 -6.55
C GLU A 575 -5.20 27.52 -5.71
N ILE A 576 -5.82 28.51 -6.36
CA ILE A 576 -6.25 29.76 -5.74
C ILE A 576 -7.76 29.89 -5.98
N PRO A 577 -8.59 29.78 -4.93
CA PRO A 577 -10.05 29.81 -5.06
C PRO A 577 -10.58 31.03 -5.84
N GLU A 578 -9.95 32.19 -5.66
CA GLU A 578 -10.31 33.46 -6.30
C GLU A 578 -10.11 33.39 -7.82
N PHE A 579 -9.04 32.74 -8.28
CA PHE A 579 -8.81 32.54 -9.71
C PHE A 579 -9.86 31.67 -10.37
N ARG A 580 -10.48 30.73 -9.63
CA ARG A 580 -11.62 29.96 -10.14
C ARG A 580 -12.84 30.84 -10.43
N GLY A 581 -13.18 31.74 -9.50
CA GLY A 581 -14.27 32.69 -9.69
C GLY A 581 -14.04 33.57 -10.92
N ARG A 582 -12.80 34.05 -11.08
CA ARG A 582 -12.37 34.83 -12.25
C ARG A 582 -12.43 34.03 -13.56
N LEU A 583 -12.03 32.75 -13.55
CA LEU A 583 -12.09 31.86 -14.71
C LEU A 583 -13.52 31.63 -15.20
N LYS A 584 -14.46 31.39 -14.28
CA LYS A 584 -15.90 31.28 -14.61
C LYS A 584 -16.46 32.58 -15.18
N GLY A 585 -16.10 33.72 -14.58
CA GLY A 585 -16.49 35.03 -15.08
C GLY A 585 -15.98 35.27 -16.50
N MET A 586 -14.71 34.90 -16.76
CA MET A 586 -14.09 35.01 -18.08
C MET A 586 -14.77 34.10 -19.10
N LEU A 587 -15.05 32.84 -18.76
CA LEU A 587 -15.77 31.90 -19.62
C LEU A 587 -17.16 32.43 -19.99
N LYS A 588 -17.90 32.99 -19.02
CA LYS A 588 -19.21 33.61 -19.28
C LYS A 588 -19.11 34.79 -20.26
N ILE A 589 -18.08 35.63 -20.13
CA ILE A 589 -17.82 36.73 -21.08
C ILE A 589 -17.54 36.17 -22.47
N ILE A 590 -16.72 35.11 -22.55
CA ILE A 590 -16.37 34.45 -23.81
C ILE A 590 -17.62 33.86 -24.49
N ASP A 591 -18.45 33.14 -23.75
CA ASP A 591 -19.69 32.56 -24.28
C ASP A 591 -20.66 33.65 -24.78
N THR A 592 -20.81 34.72 -24.01
CA THR A 592 -21.74 35.81 -24.38
C THR A 592 -21.30 36.53 -25.65
N ARG A 593 -20.00 36.79 -25.82
CA ARG A 593 -19.47 37.61 -26.93
C ARG A 593 -18.98 36.83 -28.14
N TYR A 594 -18.50 35.61 -27.93
CA TYR A 594 -17.77 34.84 -28.94
C TYR A 594 -18.34 33.43 -29.19
N SER A 595 -19.49 33.06 -28.62
CA SER A 595 -20.10 31.72 -28.82
C SER A 595 -20.19 31.28 -30.28
N LYS A 596 -20.80 32.11 -31.14
CA LYS A 596 -20.90 31.82 -32.58
C LYS A 596 -19.53 31.74 -33.24
N THR A 597 -18.62 32.62 -32.85
CA THR A 597 -17.25 32.68 -33.40
C THR A 597 -16.43 31.45 -33.03
N LEU A 598 -16.59 30.92 -31.81
CA LEU A 598 -15.91 29.71 -31.34
C LEU A 598 -16.47 28.44 -31.98
N ARG A 599 -17.81 28.33 -32.11
CA ARG A 599 -18.45 27.17 -32.76
C ARG A 599 -18.06 26.97 -34.21
N TYR A 600 -17.77 28.05 -34.93
CA TYR A 600 -17.40 28.03 -36.36
C TYR A 600 -16.01 28.59 -36.60
N TRP A 601 -15.13 28.49 -35.60
CA TRP A 601 -13.80 29.09 -35.70
C TRP A 601 -12.97 28.37 -36.77
N LYS A 602 -12.42 29.14 -37.72
CA LYS A 602 -11.56 28.64 -38.81
C LYS A 602 -10.09 29.08 -38.66
N GLY A 603 -9.62 29.24 -37.42
CA GLY A 603 -8.22 29.58 -37.14
C GLY A 603 -7.87 31.08 -37.13
N ASN A 604 -8.82 32.00 -37.36
CA ASN A 604 -8.53 33.43 -37.29
C ASN A 604 -8.43 33.93 -35.84
N LYS A 605 -7.20 33.98 -35.29
CA LYS A 605 -6.90 34.39 -33.90
C LYS A 605 -7.16 35.87 -33.61
N LYS A 606 -7.09 36.75 -34.63
CA LYS A 606 -7.23 38.21 -34.46
C LYS A 606 -8.59 38.61 -33.86
N LEU A 607 -9.62 37.79 -34.09
CA LEU A 607 -10.96 37.98 -33.54
C LEU A 607 -10.98 37.98 -32.00
N PHE A 608 -9.98 37.37 -31.36
CA PHE A 608 -9.89 37.23 -29.91
C PHE A 608 -8.86 38.18 -29.27
N TYR A 609 -8.19 39.06 -30.04
CA TYR A 609 -7.23 40.01 -29.48
C TYR A 609 -7.84 40.99 -28.46
N PRO A 610 -9.09 41.48 -28.62
CA PRO A 610 -9.73 42.29 -27.59
C PRO A 610 -9.89 41.57 -26.25
N LEU A 611 -9.87 40.23 -26.25
CA LEU A 611 -9.94 39.41 -25.04
C LEU A 611 -8.68 39.55 -24.18
N LYS A 612 -7.51 39.77 -24.78
CA LYS A 612 -6.21 39.89 -24.08
C LYS A 612 -6.29 40.94 -22.97
N ARG A 613 -6.78 42.15 -23.30
CA ARG A 613 -6.92 43.26 -22.35
C ARG A 613 -7.89 42.91 -21.21
N LYS A 614 -8.97 42.18 -21.51
CA LYS A 614 -9.97 41.81 -20.51
C LYS A 614 -9.47 40.70 -19.57
N ILE A 615 -8.65 39.78 -20.09
CA ILE A 615 -7.99 38.75 -19.28
C ILE A 615 -7.04 39.41 -18.30
N VAL A 616 -6.17 40.31 -18.77
CA VAL A 616 -5.27 41.08 -17.88
C VAL A 616 -6.09 41.84 -16.84
N GLU A 617 -7.11 42.60 -17.25
CA GLU A 617 -7.96 43.36 -16.31
C GLU A 617 -8.60 42.49 -15.22
N ILE A 618 -9.05 41.28 -15.54
CA ILE A 618 -9.70 40.38 -14.57
C ILE A 618 -8.68 39.69 -13.67
N PHE A 619 -7.56 39.22 -14.23
CA PHE A 619 -6.63 38.37 -13.49
C PHE A 619 -5.52 39.14 -12.77
N SER A 620 -5.22 40.38 -13.17
CA SER A 620 -4.22 41.23 -12.52
C SER A 620 -4.76 42.00 -11.29
N GLN A 621 -6.05 41.82 -10.95
CA GLN A 621 -6.61 42.37 -9.71
C GLN A 621 -5.96 41.70 -8.49
N PRO A 622 -5.67 42.43 -7.40
CA PRO A 622 -5.17 41.85 -6.16
C PRO A 622 -6.04 40.67 -5.72
N ILE A 623 -5.41 39.58 -5.30
CA ILE A 623 -6.11 38.45 -4.67
C ILE A 623 -6.46 38.93 -3.26
N GLN A 624 -7.75 38.90 -2.90
CA GLN A 624 -8.25 39.40 -1.61
C GLN A 624 -8.02 38.39 -0.49
#